data_AF-A0A1H7WJJ5-F1
#
_entry.id   AF-A0A1H7WJJ5-F1
#
_cell.length_a   1.000
_cell.length_b   1.000
_cell.length_c   1.000
_cell.angle_alpha   90.00
_cell.angle_beta   90.00
_cell.angle_gamma   90.00
#
_symmetry.space_group_name_H-M   'P 1'
#
loop_
_entity.id
_entity.type
_entity.pdbx_description
1 polymer ?
#
loop_
_entity_poly.entity_id
_entity_poly.type
_entity_poly.pdbx_seq_one_letter_code
_entity_poly.pdbx_strand_id
1 'polypeptide(L)'
;MSFFFLGSIFSSIGFISIAALLWGLIVTSVVLLLFSFKEKSWKLLLFSGIVFIIPGLVLFTQGGAFRLFLVFPLLAIVLAFIMKKFVKKNGENIGL
;
A
#
# COMPACT_ATOMS: atom_id res chain seq x y z
N MET A 1 41.88 1.09 7.59
CA MET A 1 41.09 1.34 6.36
C MET A 1 39.96 0.32 6.14
N SER A 2 40.10 -0.93 6.60
CA SER A 2 39.06 -1.98 6.51
C SER A 2 37.75 -1.65 7.23
N PHE A 3 37.78 -1.06 8.43
CA PHE A 3 36.58 -0.66 9.18
C PHE A 3 35.74 0.42 8.48
N PHE A 4 36.39 1.36 7.80
CA PHE A 4 35.71 2.41 7.01
C PHE A 4 35.00 1.81 5.79
N PHE A 5 35.64 0.85 5.11
CA PHE A 5 35.03 0.10 4.01
C PHE A 5 33.85 -0.76 4.47
N LEU A 6 33.97 -1.50 5.59
CA LEU A 6 32.85 -2.27 6.15
C LEU A 6 31.65 -1.37 6.44
N GLY A 7 31.85 -0.23 7.12
CA GLY A 7 30.77 0.72 7.41
C GLY A 7 30.06 1.24 6.15
N SER A 8 30.79 1.54 5.09
CA SER A 8 30.22 2.01 3.81
C SER A 8 29.41 0.92 3.08
N ILE A 9 29.87 -0.33 3.14
CA ILE A 9 29.21 -1.48 2.50
C ILE A 9 27.92 -1.83 3.26
N PHE A 10 27.98 -1.90 4.60
CA PHE A 10 26.79 -2.16 5.43
C PHE A 10 25.75 -1.04 5.29
N SER A 11 26.17 0.22 5.20
CA SER A 11 25.29 1.35 4.90
C SER A 11 24.61 1.18 3.54
N SER A 12 25.37 0.85 2.49
CA SER A 12 24.83 0.65 1.13
C SER A 12 23.82 -0.49 1.05
N ILE A 13 24.13 -1.63 1.69
CA ILE A 13 23.22 -2.79 1.78
C ILE A 13 21.94 -2.42 2.55
N GLY A 14 22.06 -1.65 3.63
CA GLY A 14 20.92 -1.14 4.38
C GLY A 14 19.97 -0.30 3.53
N PHE A 15 20.50 0.66 2.77
CA PHE A 15 19.71 1.49 1.85
C PHE A 15 19.01 0.67 0.76
N ILE A 16 19.73 -0.26 0.13
CA ILE A 16 19.16 -1.15 -0.91
C ILE A 16 18.04 -2.01 -0.32
N SER A 17 18.22 -2.53 0.89
CA SER A 17 17.22 -3.37 1.57
C SER A 17 15.95 -2.59 1.89
N ILE A 18 16.08 -1.38 2.44
CA ILE A 18 14.94 -0.50 2.73
C ILE A 18 14.23 -0.11 1.43
N ALA A 19 14.97 0.21 0.37
CA ALA A 19 14.39 0.51 -0.93
C ALA A 19 13.63 -0.69 -1.50
N ALA A 20 14.22 -1.89 -1.47
CA ALA A 20 13.59 -3.12 -1.94
C ALA A 20 12.31 -3.44 -1.16
N LEU A 21 12.33 -3.24 0.17
CA LEU A 21 11.12 -3.37 0.99
C LEU A 21 10.05 -2.37 0.59
N LEU A 22 10.39 -1.08 0.43
CA LEU A 22 9.43 -0.05 0.07
C LEU A 22 8.77 -0.31 -1.29
N TRP A 23 9.57 -0.66 -2.29
CA TRP A 23 9.10 -1.04 -3.63
C TRP A 23 8.28 -2.33 -3.58
N GLY A 24 8.68 -3.31 -2.76
CA GLY A 24 7.92 -4.52 -2.50
C GLY A 24 6.52 -4.21 -1.96
N LEU A 25 6.40 -3.36 -0.93
CA LEU A 25 5.11 -2.93 -0.38
C LEU A 25 4.24 -2.24 -1.43
N ILE A 26 4.81 -1.38 -2.26
CA ILE A 26 4.10 -0.69 -3.36
C ILE A 26 3.52 -1.73 -4.33
N VAL A 27 4.35 -2.64 -4.84
CA VAL A 27 3.92 -3.68 -5.79
C VAL A 27 2.87 -4.57 -5.17
N THR A 28 3.10 -5.06 -3.95
CA THR A 28 2.14 -5.89 -3.20
C THR A 28 0.81 -5.17 -3.06
N SER A 29 0.80 -3.90 -2.67
CA SER A 29 -0.45 -3.13 -2.56
C SER A 29 -1.18 -3.00 -3.91
N VAL A 30 -0.48 -2.74 -5.02
CA VAL A 30 -1.12 -2.62 -6.34
C VAL A 30 -1.73 -3.96 -6.75
N VAL A 31 -1.00 -5.05 -6.54
CA VAL A 31 -1.50 -6.40 -6.81
C VAL A 31 -2.74 -6.68 -5.96
N LEU A 32 -2.71 -6.43 -4.64
CA LEU A 32 -3.88 -6.62 -3.79
C LEU A 32 -5.06 -5.75 -4.20
N LEU A 33 -4.82 -4.52 -4.65
CA LEU A 33 -5.86 -3.63 -5.14
C LEU A 33 -6.54 -4.25 -6.37
N LEU A 34 -5.77 -4.71 -7.37
CA LEU A 34 -6.33 -5.40 -8.55
C LEU A 34 -7.08 -6.70 -8.19
N PHE A 35 -6.51 -7.51 -7.30
CA PHE A 35 -7.14 -8.74 -6.81
C PHE A 35 -8.44 -8.46 -6.03
N SER A 36 -8.48 -7.38 -5.26
CA SER A 36 -9.66 -6.99 -4.50
C SER A 36 -10.87 -6.67 -5.39
N PHE A 37 -10.63 -6.06 -6.55
CA PHE A 37 -11.68 -5.82 -7.56
C PHE A 37 -12.15 -7.12 -8.20
N LYS A 38 -11.23 -8.05 -8.48
CA LYS A 38 -11.57 -9.36 -9.06
C LYS A 38 -12.42 -10.20 -8.10
N GLU A 39 -12.04 -10.26 -6.83
CA GLU A 39 -12.78 -11.03 -5.80
C GLU A 39 -13.98 -10.29 -5.20
N LYS A 40 -14.19 -9.03 -5.62
CA LYS A 40 -15.19 -8.11 -5.03
C LYS A 40 -15.11 -8.02 -3.50
N SER A 41 -13.90 -8.15 -2.94
CA SER A 41 -13.69 -8.25 -1.51
C SER A 41 -13.27 -6.91 -0.90
N TRP A 42 -14.17 -6.32 -0.13
CA TRP A 42 -13.92 -5.07 0.59
C TRP A 42 -12.75 -5.18 1.57
N LYS A 43 -12.50 -6.37 2.15
CA LYS A 43 -11.39 -6.60 3.10
C LYS A 43 -10.04 -6.50 2.41
N LEU A 44 -9.89 -7.12 1.24
CA LEU A 44 -8.67 -7.06 0.43
C LEU A 44 -8.39 -5.63 -0.04
N LEU A 45 -9.44 -4.89 -0.41
CA LEU A 45 -9.32 -3.50 -0.85
C LEU A 45 -8.86 -2.61 0.30
N LEU A 46 -9.44 -2.78 1.50
CA LEU A 46 -9.02 -2.07 2.70
C LEU A 46 -7.56 -2.41 3.08
N PHE A 47 -7.20 -3.69 3.01
CA PHE A 47 -5.84 -4.14 3.32
C PHE A 47 -4.81 -3.59 2.33
N SER A 48 -5.13 -3.52 1.03
CA SER A 48 -4.27 -2.85 0.04
C SER A 48 -4.02 -1.38 0.41
N GLY A 49 -5.07 -0.65 0.80
CA GLY A 49 -4.96 0.74 1.25
C GLY A 49 -4.04 0.87 2.47
N ILE A 50 -4.22 0.04 3.49
CA ILE A 50 -3.38 0.06 4.72
C ILE A 50 -1.92 -0.24 4.39
N VAL A 51 -1.63 -1.27 3.59
CA VAL A 51 -0.26 -1.62 3.20
C VAL A 51 0.43 -0.46 2.48
N PHE A 52 -0.32 0.29 1.66
CA PHE A 52 0.21 1.45 0.95
C PHE A 52 0.41 2.70 1.81
N ILE A 53 -0.16 2.78 3.03
CA ILE A 53 0.04 3.94 3.92
C ILE A 53 1.52 4.11 4.23
N ILE A 54 2.25 3.01 4.49
CA ILE A 54 3.67 3.04 4.83
C ILE A 54 4.51 3.67 3.70
N PRO A 55 4.52 3.14 2.46
CA PRO A 55 5.24 3.77 1.36
C PRO A 55 4.69 5.16 1.02
N GLY A 56 3.37 5.38 1.15
CA GLY A 56 2.75 6.68 0.91
C GLY A 56 3.24 7.77 1.87
N LEU A 57 3.40 7.46 3.15
CA LEU A 57 3.96 8.38 4.15
C LEU A 57 5.42 8.69 3.87
N VAL A 58 6.23 7.68 3.54
CA VAL A 58 7.64 7.87 3.19
C VAL A 58 7.77 8.77 1.96
N LEU A 59 7.00 8.52 0.91
CA LEU A 59 7.02 9.33 -0.31
C LEU A 59 6.51 10.77 -0.06
N PHE A 60 5.49 10.95 0.79
CA PHE A 60 4.94 12.27 1.11
C PHE A 60 6.00 13.24 1.64
N THR A 61 7.00 12.76 2.38
CA THR A 61 8.10 13.58 2.91
C THR A 61 8.97 14.22 1.83
N GLN A 62 9.00 13.66 0.61
CA GLN A 62 9.81 14.19 -0.50
C GLN A 62 9.25 15.47 -1.13
N GLY A 63 8.01 15.85 -0.79
CA GLY A 63 7.38 17.09 -1.29
C GLY A 63 6.93 17.02 -2.76
N GLY A 64 6.41 18.13 -3.28
CA GLY A 64 5.93 18.22 -4.66
C GLY A 64 4.81 17.21 -4.98
N ALA A 65 4.92 16.58 -6.16
CA ALA A 65 3.94 15.58 -6.63
C ALA A 65 3.89 14.32 -5.75
N PHE A 66 4.93 14.02 -4.97
CA PHE A 66 4.93 12.87 -4.06
C PHE A 66 3.93 13.01 -2.91
N ARG A 67 3.47 14.23 -2.60
CA ARG A 67 2.39 14.44 -1.64
C ARG A 67 1.07 13.78 -2.08
N LEU A 68 0.87 13.60 -3.39
CA LEU A 68 -0.32 12.96 -3.96
C LEU A 68 -0.36 11.45 -3.71
N PHE A 69 0.77 10.81 -3.37
CA PHE A 69 0.79 9.37 -3.08
C PHE A 69 -0.01 9.01 -1.83
N LEU A 70 -0.25 9.97 -0.93
CA LEU A 70 -1.11 9.77 0.23
C LEU A 70 -2.60 9.75 -0.13
N VAL A 71 -2.97 10.25 -1.32
CA VAL A 71 -4.35 10.18 -1.82
C VAL A 71 -4.73 8.75 -2.22
N PHE A 72 -3.79 7.97 -2.77
CA PHE A 72 -4.02 6.56 -3.14
C PHE A 72 -4.54 5.66 -1.99
N PRO A 73 -3.88 5.59 -0.82
CA PRO A 73 -4.35 4.75 0.28
C PRO A 73 -5.70 5.25 0.82
N LEU A 74 -5.93 6.56 0.85
CA LEU A 74 -7.23 7.12 1.21
C LEU A 74 -8.33 6.70 0.23
N LEU A 75 -8.07 6.80 -1.08
CA LEU A 75 -9.02 6.36 -2.11
C LEU A 75 -9.34 4.87 -1.96
N ALA A 76 -8.34 4.03 -1.76
CA ALA A 76 -8.56 2.61 -1.51
C ALA A 76 -9.44 2.38 -0.27
N ILE A 77 -9.18 3.06 0.85
CA ILE A 77 -10.01 2.91 2.05
C ILE A 77 -11.46 3.37 1.80
N VAL A 78 -11.65 4.52 1.14
CA VAL A 78 -12.99 5.03 0.80
C VAL A 78 -13.73 4.06 -0.11
N LEU A 79 -13.07 3.54 -1.15
CA LEU A 79 -13.65 2.52 -2.04
C LEU A 79 -14.02 1.25 -1.28
N ALA A 80 -13.21 0.83 -0.31
CA ALA A 80 -13.50 -0.35 0.50
C ALA A 80 -14.77 -0.17 1.31
N PHE A 81 -15.00 1.03 1.87
CA PHE A 81 -16.24 1.34 2.58
C PHE A 81 -17.47 1.36 1.66
N ILE A 82 -17.34 1.95 0.47
CA ILE A 82 -18.40 1.96 -0.53
C ILE A 82 -18.74 0.51 -0.93
N MET A 83 -17.73 -0.29 -1.26
CA MET A 83 -17.91 -1.69 -1.64
C MET A 83 -18.56 -2.51 -0.52
N LYS A 84 -18.15 -2.31 0.74
CA LYS A 84 -18.78 -2.97 1.90
C LYS A 84 -20.28 -2.65 1.98
N LYS A 85 -20.67 -1.40 1.71
CA LYS A 85 -22.08 -0.97 1.71
C LYS A 85 -22.87 -1.62 0.58
N PHE A 86 -22.29 -1.71 -0.62
CA PHE A 86 -22.89 -2.41 -1.76
C PHE A 86 -23.07 -3.91 -1.52
N VAL A 87 -22.03 -4.58 -1.00
CA VAL A 87 -22.10 -6.02 -0.67
C VAL A 87 -23.16 -6.28 0.40
N LYS A 88 -23.23 -5.46 1.45
CA LYS A 88 -24.26 -5.59 2.49
C LYS A 88 -25.67 -5.39 1.93
N LYS A 89 -25.90 -4.35 1.12
CA LYS A 89 -27.19 -4.07 0.48
C LYS A 89 -27.63 -5.19 -0.46
N ASN A 90 -26.69 -5.75 -1.23
CA ASN A 90 -26.99 -6.86 -2.11
C ASN A 90 -27.32 -8.12 -1.30
N GLY A 91 -26.56 -8.44 -0.24
CA GLY A 91 -26.85 -9.56 0.66
C GLY A 91 -28.24 -9.48 1.31
N GLU A 92 -28.70 -8.28 1.64
CA GLU A 92 -30.03 -8.03 2.20
C GLU A 92 -31.16 -8.17 1.15
N ASN A 93 -30.88 -7.89 -0.13
CA ASN A 93 -31.86 -8.07 -1.23
C ASN A 93 -32.03 -9.52 -1.68
N ILE A 94 -31.10 -10.43 -1.35
CA ILE A 94 -31.17 -11.85 -1.72
C ILE A 94 -31.78 -12.74 -0.63
N GLY A 95 -32.32 -12.15 0.45
CA GLY A 95 -33.10 -12.89 1.45
C GLY A 95 -32.31 -14.02 2.13
N LEU A 96 -31.46 -13.63 3.09
CA LEU A 96 -31.35 -14.40 4.33
C LEU A 96 -32.26 -13.75 5.37
#